data_AF-A0A7C7TQR9-F1
#
_entry.id   AF-A0A7C7TQR9-F1
#
_cell.length_a   1.000
_cell.length_b   1.000
_cell.length_c   1.000
_cell.angle_alpha   90.00
_cell.angle_beta   90.00
_cell.angle_gamma   90.00
#
_symmetry.space_group_name_H-M   'P 1'
#
loop_
_entity.id
_entity.type
_entity.pdbx_description
1 polymer ?
#
loop_
_entity_poly.entity_id
_entity_poly.type
_entity_poly.pdbx_seq_one_letter_code
_entity_poly.pdbx_strand_id
1 'polypeptide(L)'
;MITFLRIFAYLCIWTTPLQVAIVVWGIVIVATTDYGILSLTGIEFFTHYLQFFMVYIDWAYTWFWNPYLDFILALPIIFGTGFKAVFSTWLGFWILEKIRGDAPRGGVELREAKEST
;
A
#
# COMPACT_ATOMS: atom_id res chain seq x y z
N MET A 1 -11.80 18.80 -6.44
CA MET A 1 -10.67 18.40 -5.56
C MET A 1 -11.03 17.21 -4.66
N ILE A 2 -12.19 17.20 -3.98
CA ILE A 2 -12.64 16.06 -3.14
C ILE A 2 -12.78 14.72 -3.90
N THR A 3 -13.20 14.75 -5.17
CA THR A 3 -13.32 13.54 -6.00
C THR A 3 -11.98 12.82 -6.20
N PHE A 4 -10.87 13.57 -6.34
CA PHE A 4 -9.54 13.01 -6.51
C PHE A 4 -9.06 12.27 -5.26
N LEU A 5 -9.23 12.89 -4.08
CA LEU A 5 -8.89 12.23 -2.80
C LEU A 5 -9.72 10.96 -2.58
N ARG A 6 -10.98 10.97 -3.02
CA ARG A 6 -11.87 9.81 -2.92
C ARG A 6 -11.44 8.67 -3.84
N ILE A 7 -11.03 8.97 -5.07
CA ILE A 7 -10.45 7.98 -6.00
C ILE A 7 -9.14 7.41 -5.44
N PHE A 8 -8.28 8.27 -4.90
CA PHE A 8 -7.03 7.85 -4.26
C PHE A 8 -7.26 6.92 -3.06
N ALA A 9 -8.23 7.23 -2.20
CA ALA A 9 -8.61 6.36 -1.08
C ALA A 9 -9.12 4.99 -1.55
N TYR A 10 -9.95 4.94 -2.60
CA TYR A 10 -10.39 3.67 -3.17
C TYR A 10 -9.25 2.87 -3.80
N LEU A 11 -8.29 3.52 -4.46
CA LEU A 11 -7.09 2.86 -4.97
C LEU A 11 -6.20 2.29 -3.85
N CYS A 12 -6.05 3.03 -2.74
CA CYS A 12 -5.37 2.54 -1.53
C CYS A 12 -6.01 1.25 -1.00
N ILE A 13 -7.35 1.23 -0.89
CA ILE A 13 -8.11 0.06 -0.41
C ILE A 13 -8.03 -1.11 -1.40
N TRP A 14 -8.08 -0.83 -2.70
CA TRP A 14 -7.99 -1.86 -3.74
C TRP A 14 -6.61 -2.51 -3.81
N THR A 15 -5.55 -1.75 -3.54
CA THR A 15 -4.16 -2.27 -3.54
C THR A 15 -3.80 -2.99 -2.25
N THR A 16 -4.61 -2.87 -1.19
CA THR A 16 -4.37 -3.54 0.10
C THR A 16 -4.36 -5.08 0.02
N PRO A 17 -5.31 -5.77 -0.64
CA PRO A 17 -5.25 -7.23 -0.78
C PRO A 17 -4.00 -7.72 -1.53
N LEU A 18 -3.54 -6.96 -2.52
CA LEU A 18 -2.30 -7.27 -3.24
C LEU A 18 -1.08 -7.16 -2.31
N GLN A 19 -1.03 -6.12 -1.47
CA GLN A 19 0.04 -5.93 -0.48
C GLN A 19 0.05 -7.07 0.55
N VAL A 20 -1.12 -7.47 1.05
CA VAL A 20 -1.25 -8.62 1.96
C VAL A 20 -0.83 -9.92 1.29
N ALA A 21 -1.21 -10.14 0.02
CA ALA A 21 -0.80 -11.33 -0.73
C ALA A 21 0.73 -11.42 -0.87
N ILE A 22 1.41 -10.30 -1.16
CA ILE A 22 2.87 -10.25 -1.23
C ILE A 22 3.52 -10.55 0.13
N VAL A 23 2.97 -10.01 1.23
CA VAL A 23 3.48 -10.29 2.59
C VAL A 23 3.30 -11.76 2.96
N VAL A 24 2.11 -12.32 2.72
CA VAL A 24 1.83 -13.75 2.98
C VAL A 24 2.75 -14.63 2.13
N TRP A 25 2.97 -14.28 0.86
CA TRP A 25 3.89 -15.01 -0.01
C TRP A 25 5.34 -14.94 0.51
N GLY A 26 5.80 -13.77 0.94
CA GLY A 26 7.11 -13.63 1.59
C GLY A 26 7.27 -14.52 2.83
N ILE A 27 6.22 -14.62 3.66
CA ILE A 27 6.20 -15.53 4.82
C ILE A 27 6.25 -17.00 4.38
N VAL A 28 5.49 -17.38 3.35
CA VAL A 28 5.52 -18.76 2.80
C VAL A 28 6.90 -19.12 2.27
N ILE A 29 7.59 -18.19 1.60
CA ILE A 29 8.96 -18.39 1.11
C ILE A 29 9.90 -18.64 2.29
N VAL A 30 9.89 -17.77 3.30
CA VAL A 30 10.69 -17.94 4.52
C VAL A 30 10.39 -19.27 5.24
N ALA A 31 9.15 -19.74 5.20
CA ALA A 31 8.76 -21.00 5.83
C ALA A 31 9.13 -22.26 5.01
N THR A 32 9.40 -22.11 3.71
CA THR A 32 9.67 -23.22 2.77
C THR A 32 11.12 -23.26 2.29
N THR A 33 11.93 -22.28 2.68
CA THR A 33 13.34 -22.12 2.29
C THR A 33 14.18 -21.84 3.53
N ASP A 34 15.50 -21.92 3.41
CA ASP A 34 16.43 -21.56 4.49
C ASP A 34 16.57 -20.04 4.69
N TYR A 35 15.85 -19.22 3.91
CA TYR A 35 15.86 -17.76 4.05
C TYR A 35 15.13 -17.33 5.32
N GLY A 36 15.80 -16.55 6.18
CA GLY A 36 15.15 -15.89 7.32
C GLY A 36 14.30 -14.67 6.93
N ILE A 37 13.41 -14.24 7.82
CA ILE A 37 12.53 -13.04 7.68
C ILE A 37 13.31 -11.77 7.30
N LEU A 38 14.53 -11.63 7.81
CA LEU A 38 15.43 -10.50 7.55
C LEU A 38 16.38 -10.73 6.37
N SER A 39 16.53 -11.98 5.93
CA SER A 39 17.40 -12.35 4.81
C SER A 39 16.71 -12.20 3.46
N LEU A 40 15.38 -12.27 3.43
CA LEU A 40 14.58 -12.07 2.22
C LEU A 40 14.42 -10.56 1.94
N THR A 41 15.46 -9.98 1.35
CA THR A 41 15.47 -8.58 0.90
C THR A 41 14.53 -8.40 -0.29
N GLY A 42 14.10 -7.16 -0.54
CA GLY A 42 13.29 -6.83 -1.70
C GLY A 42 13.95 -7.26 -3.01
N ILE A 43 15.25 -7.01 -3.16
CA ILE A 43 15.98 -7.38 -4.38
C ILE A 43 16.05 -8.89 -4.61
N GLU A 44 16.27 -9.69 -3.56
CA GLU A 44 16.31 -11.15 -3.66
C GLU A 44 14.92 -11.68 -4.07
N PHE A 45 13.87 -11.14 -3.46
CA PHE A 45 12.50 -11.50 -3.78
C PHE A 45 12.12 -11.19 -5.24
N PHE A 46 12.45 -10.00 -5.73
CA PHE A 46 12.20 -9.63 -7.13
C PHE A 46 13.08 -10.42 -8.11
N THR A 47 14.33 -10.75 -7.75
CA THR A 47 15.22 -11.54 -8.62
C THR A 47 14.68 -12.96 -8.80
N HIS A 48 14.31 -13.60 -7.70
CA HIS A 48 14.02 -15.04 -7.68
C HIS A 48 12.55 -15.38 -7.92
N TYR A 49 11.61 -14.53 -7.52
CA TYR A 49 10.17 -14.83 -7.57
C TYR A 49 9.40 -13.92 -8.53
N LEU A 50 9.86 -12.69 -8.72
CA LEU A 50 9.16 -11.65 -9.48
C LEU A 50 10.04 -11.02 -10.57
N GLN A 51 10.73 -11.89 -11.32
CA GLN A 51 11.75 -11.47 -12.29
C GLN A 51 11.22 -10.50 -13.37
N PHE A 52 9.94 -10.60 -13.75
CA PHE A 52 9.36 -9.64 -14.71
C PHE A 52 9.40 -8.19 -14.17
N PHE A 53 9.37 -8.02 -12.86
CA PHE A 53 9.42 -6.71 -12.22
C PHE A 53 10.82 -6.09 -12.27
N MET A 54 11.86 -6.91 -12.48
CA MET A 54 13.23 -6.42 -12.60
C MET A 54 13.45 -5.49 -13.77
N VAL A 55 12.73 -5.67 -14.89
CA VAL A 55 12.78 -4.74 -16.03
C VAL A 55 12.41 -3.32 -15.60
N TYR A 56 11.44 -3.18 -14.70
CA TYR A 56 11.02 -1.88 -14.18
C TYR A 56 12.00 -1.33 -13.14
N ILE A 57 12.60 -2.21 -12.32
CA ILE A 57 13.63 -1.83 -11.36
C ILE A 57 14.87 -1.33 -12.10
N ASP A 58 15.41 -2.09 -13.03
CA ASP A 58 16.57 -1.71 -13.85
C ASP A 58 16.32 -0.40 -14.60
N TRP A 59 15.13 -0.26 -15.18
CA TRP A 59 14.72 1.01 -15.78
C TRP A 59 14.75 2.15 -14.75
N ALA A 60 14.24 1.97 -13.53
CA ALA A 60 14.32 2.98 -12.47
C ALA A 60 15.76 3.34 -12.11
N TYR A 61 16.70 2.38 -12.06
CA TYR A 61 18.13 2.66 -11.81
C TYR A 61 18.78 3.53 -12.89
N THR A 62 18.22 3.61 -14.10
CA THR A 62 18.78 4.46 -15.18
C THR A 62 18.54 5.96 -15.00
N TRP A 63 17.45 6.35 -14.32
CA TRP A 63 17.02 7.75 -14.27
C TRP A 63 16.65 8.24 -12.87
N PHE A 64 16.42 7.33 -11.92
CA PHE A 64 16.03 7.65 -10.56
C PHE A 64 17.23 7.62 -9.60
N TRP A 65 17.01 8.06 -8.37
CA TRP A 65 18.06 8.20 -7.37
C TRP A 65 18.55 6.82 -6.87
N ASN A 66 19.69 6.37 -7.40
CA ASN A 66 20.27 5.05 -7.11
C ASN A 66 20.43 4.71 -5.61
N PRO A 67 21.11 5.53 -4.79
CA PRO A 67 21.18 5.31 -3.34
C PRO A 67 19.84 5.08 -2.63
N TYR A 68 18.79 5.72 -3.11
CA TYR A 68 17.46 5.55 -2.53
C TYR A 68 16.80 4.23 -2.97
N LEU A 69 17.01 3.80 -4.21
CA LEU A 69 16.56 2.50 -4.70
C LEU A 69 17.26 1.37 -3.95
N ASP A 70 18.58 1.45 -3.78
CA ASP A 70 19.35 0.48 -3.01
C ASP A 70 18.86 0.40 -1.57
N PHE A 71 18.57 1.55 -0.95
CA PHE A 71 18.02 1.58 0.42
C PHE A 71 16.66 0.87 0.51
N ILE A 72 15.73 1.14 -0.42
CA ILE A 72 14.40 0.51 -0.42
C ILE A 72 14.48 -0.98 -0.74
N LEU A 73 15.32 -1.38 -1.68
CA LEU A 73 15.41 -2.76 -2.14
C LEU A 73 16.24 -3.65 -1.21
N ALA A 74 17.15 -3.06 -0.44
CA ALA A 74 17.89 -3.75 0.62
C ALA A 74 17.02 -4.03 1.87
N LEU A 75 15.91 -3.31 2.06
CA LEU A 75 14.99 -3.57 3.16
C LEU A 75 14.34 -4.96 2.98
N PRO A 76 14.11 -5.71 4.08
CA PRO A 76 13.37 -6.96 4.01
C PRO A 76 11.96 -6.70 3.47
N ILE A 77 11.52 -7.53 2.52
CA ILE A 77 10.26 -7.32 1.79
C ILE A 77 9.07 -7.22 2.76
N ILE A 78 9.09 -8.01 3.85
CA ILE A 78 8.04 -8.03 4.87
C ILE A 78 7.94 -6.67 5.59
N PHE A 79 9.07 -6.05 5.92
CA PHE A 79 9.10 -4.73 6.56
C PHE A 79 8.75 -3.61 5.58
N GLY A 80 9.33 -3.63 4.37
CA GLY A 80 9.06 -2.60 3.35
C GLY A 80 7.59 -2.57 2.93
N THR A 81 7.02 -3.75 2.65
CA THR A 81 5.63 -3.86 2.21
C THR A 81 4.65 -3.70 3.37
N GLY A 82 4.99 -4.22 4.56
CA GLY A 82 4.20 -4.05 5.78
C GLY A 82 4.08 -2.59 6.21
N PHE A 83 5.20 -1.85 6.22
CA PHE A 83 5.19 -0.41 6.50
C PHE A 83 4.33 0.34 5.50
N LYS A 84 4.50 0.06 4.20
CA LYS A 84 3.71 0.71 3.14
C LYS A 84 2.22 0.41 3.28
N ALA A 85 1.84 -0.81 3.68
CA ALA A 85 0.45 -1.20 3.90
C ALA A 85 -0.16 -0.52 5.11
N VAL A 86 0.58 -0.43 6.22
CA VAL A 86 0.13 0.28 7.42
C VAL A 86 -0.07 1.76 7.12
N PHE A 87 0.90 2.41 6.47
CA PHE A 87 0.80 3.82 6.08
C PHE A 87 -0.33 4.07 5.08
N SER A 88 -0.46 3.22 4.06
CA SER A 88 -1.52 3.31 3.04
C SER A 88 -2.92 3.19 3.66
N THR A 89 -3.10 2.21 4.54
CA THR A 89 -4.38 1.97 5.22
C THR A 89 -4.71 3.09 6.19
N TRP A 90 -3.73 3.53 6.99
CA TRP A 90 -3.89 4.64 7.93
C TRP A 90 -4.23 5.95 7.20
N LEU A 91 -3.50 6.29 6.13
CA LEU A 91 -3.80 7.46 5.30
C LEU A 91 -5.17 7.36 4.63
N GLY A 92 -5.54 6.18 4.14
CA GLY A 92 -6.86 5.93 3.54
C GLY A 92 -8.00 6.20 4.51
N PHE A 93 -7.91 5.68 5.73
CA PHE A 93 -8.89 5.95 6.79
C PHE A 93 -8.90 7.42 7.21
N TRP A 94 -7.73 8.04 7.38
CA TRP A 94 -7.61 9.43 7.77
C TRP A 94 -8.24 10.39 6.74
N ILE A 95 -8.02 10.14 5.44
CA ILE A 95 -8.66 10.89 4.36
C ILE A 95 -10.18 10.70 4.37
N LEU A 96 -10.64 9.46 4.57
CA LEU A 96 -12.08 9.16 4.59
C LEU A 96 -12.79 9.85 5.76
N GLU A 97 -12.16 9.87 6.94
CA GLU A 97 -12.65 10.57 8.12
C GLU A 97 -12.67 12.08 7.90
N LYS A 98 -11.65 12.64 7.27
CA LYS A 98 -11.61 14.07 6.93
C LYS A 98 -12.74 14.46 5.96
N ILE A 99 -12.95 13.67 4.90
CA ILE A 99 -14.05 13.88 3.94
C ILE A 99 -15.42 13.72 4.62
N ARG A 100 -15.57 12.79 5.57
CA ARG A 100 -16.82 12.58 6.31
C ARG A 100 -17.12 13.72 7.28
N GLY A 101 -16.10 14.31 7.90
CA GLY A 101 -16.23 15.47 8.79
C GLY A 101 -16.69 16.75 8.08
N ASP A 102 -16.36 16.89 6.79
CA ASP A 102 -16.77 18.02 5.94
C ASP A 102 -18.11 17.78 5.21
N ALA A 103 -18.73 16.60 5.35
CA ALA A 103 -20.08 16.37 4.84
C ALA A 103 -21.06 17.20 5.68
N PRO A 104 -21.85 18.11 5.08
CA PRO A 104 -22.79 18.90 5.85
C PRO A 104 -23.74 17.95 6.58
N ARG A 105 -23.83 18.11 7.90
CA ARG A 105 -24.87 17.50 8.75
C ARG A 105 -26.29 17.73 8.22
N GLY A 106 -26.47 18.58 7.20
CA GLY A 106 -27.74 18.77 6.50
C GLY A 106 -28.32 17.51 5.84
N GLY A 107 -27.54 16.47 5.53
CA GLY A 107 -28.10 15.22 4.97
C GLY A 107 -28.87 14.35 5.97
N VAL A 108 -28.52 14.45 7.26
CA VAL A 108 -29.22 13.74 8.35
C VAL A 108 -30.41 14.60 8.81
N GLU A 109 -30.22 15.92 8.96
CA GLU A 109 -31.31 16.83 9.33
C GLU A 109 -32.42 16.90 8.27
N LEU A 110 -32.09 16.85 6.96
CA LEU A 110 -33.10 16.81 5.89
C LEU A 110 -33.86 15.49 5.82
N ARG A 111 -33.33 14.40 6.39
CA ARG A 111 -34.03 13.12 6.48
C ARG A 111 -34.96 13.10 7.69
N GLU A 112 -34.50 13.59 8.83
CA GLU A 112 -35.33 13.72 10.04
C GLU A 112 -36.46 14.73 9.85
N ALA A 113 -36.22 15.85 9.15
CA ALA A 113 -37.27 16.82 8.82
C ALA A 113 -38.33 16.29 7.83
N LYS A 114 -37.99 15.28 7.02
CA LYS A 114 -38.89 14.67 6.04
C LYS A 114 -39.68 13.49 6.62
N GLU A 115 -39.21 12.88 7.70
CA GLU A 115 -39.95 11.87 8.47
C GLU A 115 -40.89 12.49 9.53
N SER A 116 -40.74 13.78 9.85
CA SER A 116 -41.61 14.48 10.80
C SER A 116 -42.74 15.32 10.16
N THR A 117 -42.97 15.22 8.85
CA THR A 117 -44.09 15.86 8.13
C THR A 117 -44.97 14.80 7.49
#